data_AF-A0A101XB18-F1
#
_entry.id   AF-A0A101XB18-F1
#
_cell.length_a   1.000
_cell.length_b   1.000
_cell.length_c   1.000
_cell.angle_alpha   90.00
_cell.angle_beta   90.00
_cell.angle_gamma   90.00
#
_symmetry.space_group_name_H-M   'P 1'
#
loop_
_entity.id
_entity.type
_entity.pdbx_description
1 polymer ?
#
loop_
_entity_poly.entity_id
_entity_poly.type
_entity_poly.pdbx_seq_one_letter_code
_entity_poly.pdbx_strand_id
1 'polypeptide(L)'
;MAEILEARFQRAVFQGSEEVLEADFEARYGSRWRELLEASEGAGESDVEAAEARSEELAALVSSRVDDGRVAALYAKYARSLAVEGQLRVGLDLLGVPDALGRLIGWGLAMHFSDDVVAAPPYLAGLLNGYMASGPSVEVDVAEELAALGEGLLALIEGEVAGDADWELYEEVYGPRPKAAVRMGRLAAYDPELGLVVNPATYPDRVLEVLLSLKERRARRMASSLGLHGEYEFDERSRCGLAYLSVDGTADGSAEVYVCPWIAAPRWVLREGWVNKIFVIWGRPEAPVRRRRDMVVFLHEDGAEVFHPERQRAVHEHFVDLLYRSGLAVNEA
;
A
#
# COMPACT_ATOMS: atom_id res chain seq x y z
N MET A 1 -16.11 39.65 -6.30
CA MET A 1 -15.70 39.35 -7.70
C MET A 1 -14.85 38.09 -7.75
N ALA A 2 -13.73 38.01 -7.02
CA ALA A 2 -12.91 36.81 -6.91
C ALA A 2 -13.69 35.54 -6.53
N GLU A 3 -14.59 35.61 -5.53
CA GLU A 3 -15.41 34.44 -5.12
C GLU A 3 -16.35 33.94 -6.21
N ILE A 4 -16.93 34.84 -7.01
CA ILE A 4 -17.79 34.46 -8.13
C ILE A 4 -16.95 33.78 -9.22
N LEU A 5 -15.74 34.30 -9.49
CA LEU A 5 -14.83 33.68 -10.44
C LEU A 5 -14.37 32.28 -9.97
N GLU A 6 -14.07 32.13 -8.67
CA GLU A 6 -13.73 30.83 -8.07
C GLU A 6 -14.89 29.82 -8.19
N ALA A 7 -16.12 30.26 -7.87
CA ALA A 7 -17.33 29.43 -7.98
C ALA A 7 -17.59 29.01 -9.44
N ARG A 8 -17.45 29.95 -10.38
CA ARG A 8 -17.58 29.68 -11.82
C ARG A 8 -16.50 28.72 -12.31
N PHE A 9 -15.25 28.91 -11.89
CA PHE A 9 -14.18 27.95 -12.19
C PHE A 9 -14.56 26.54 -11.71
N GLN A 10 -14.98 26.40 -10.44
CA GLN A 10 -15.32 25.11 -9.88
C GLN A 10 -16.44 24.42 -10.66
N ARG A 11 -17.52 25.15 -10.97
CA ARG A 11 -18.63 24.61 -11.76
C ARG A 11 -18.23 24.25 -13.19
N ALA A 12 -17.32 25.00 -13.81
CA ALA A 12 -16.87 24.75 -15.17
C ALA A 12 -16.07 23.45 -15.32
N VAL A 13 -15.29 23.07 -14.29
CA VAL A 13 -14.40 21.89 -14.35
C VAL A 13 -14.98 20.64 -13.68
N PHE A 14 -16.03 20.78 -12.88
CA PHE A 14 -16.65 19.67 -12.16
C PHE A 14 -17.51 18.79 -13.09
N GLN A 15 -17.35 17.47 -12.97
CA GLN A 15 -18.00 16.45 -13.79
C GLN A 15 -18.66 15.36 -12.93
N GLY A 16 -19.35 15.75 -11.85
CA GLY A 16 -20.04 14.81 -10.95
C GLY A 16 -21.50 15.19 -10.70
N SER A 17 -22.03 14.66 -9.61
CA SER A 17 -23.37 14.92 -9.09
C SER A 17 -23.50 16.33 -8.50
N GLU A 18 -24.64 16.97 -8.70
CA GLU A 18 -24.92 18.31 -8.14
C GLU A 18 -24.82 18.29 -6.59
N GLU A 19 -25.17 17.16 -5.96
CA GLU A 19 -25.09 16.97 -4.50
C GLU A 19 -23.67 17.18 -3.94
N VAL A 20 -22.65 16.66 -4.63
CA VAL A 20 -21.24 16.86 -4.26
C VAL A 20 -20.80 18.30 -4.49
N LEU A 21 -21.23 18.91 -5.61
CA LEU A 21 -20.94 20.31 -5.90
C LEU A 21 -21.56 21.24 -4.84
N GLU A 22 -22.81 21.00 -4.47
CA GLU A 22 -23.52 21.72 -3.41
C GLU A 22 -22.75 21.61 -2.09
N ALA A 23 -22.33 20.40 -1.70
CA ALA A 23 -21.57 20.19 -0.47
C ALA A 23 -20.24 20.96 -0.44
N ASP A 24 -19.50 21.00 -1.55
CA ASP A 24 -18.28 21.80 -1.66
C ASP A 24 -18.58 23.31 -1.53
N PHE A 25 -19.65 23.78 -2.17
CA PHE A 25 -20.08 25.17 -2.09
C PHE A 25 -20.50 25.55 -0.68
N GLU A 26 -21.26 24.69 0.01
CA GLU A 26 -21.65 24.86 1.40
C GLU A 26 -20.42 24.99 2.30
N ALA A 27 -19.46 24.09 2.16
CA ALA A 27 -18.22 24.09 2.93
C ALA A 27 -17.37 25.34 2.67
N ARG A 28 -17.30 25.81 1.41
CA ARG A 28 -16.44 26.91 0.99
C ARG A 28 -17.03 28.30 1.24
N TYR A 29 -18.31 28.48 0.99
CA TYR A 29 -18.96 29.79 0.95
C TYR A 29 -19.90 30.04 2.11
N GLY A 30 -20.14 29.05 2.96
CA GLY A 30 -21.02 29.18 4.13
C GLY A 30 -22.38 29.74 3.74
N SER A 31 -22.88 30.76 4.44
CA SER A 31 -24.23 31.30 4.21
C SER A 31 -24.50 31.83 2.79
N ARG A 32 -23.46 32.10 1.99
CA ARG A 32 -23.58 32.63 0.62
C ARG A 32 -23.51 31.56 -0.46
N TRP A 33 -23.43 30.28 -0.09
CA TRP A 33 -23.25 29.19 -1.03
C TRP A 33 -24.32 29.15 -2.13
N ARG A 34 -25.61 29.35 -1.78
CA ARG A 34 -26.71 29.34 -2.76
C ARG A 34 -26.60 30.47 -3.78
N GLU A 35 -26.29 31.67 -3.30
CA GLU A 35 -26.09 32.86 -4.15
C GLU A 35 -24.96 32.63 -5.16
N LEU A 36 -23.84 32.05 -4.70
CA LEU A 36 -22.69 31.77 -5.55
C LEU A 36 -22.92 30.59 -6.50
N LEU A 37 -23.66 29.57 -6.07
CA LEU A 37 -24.04 28.45 -6.92
C LEU A 37 -24.92 28.92 -8.09
N GLU A 38 -25.92 29.74 -7.81
CA GLU A 38 -26.78 30.35 -8.85
C GLU A 38 -25.97 31.29 -9.76
N ALA A 39 -25.12 32.16 -9.18
CA ALA A 39 -24.26 33.05 -9.97
C ALA A 39 -23.22 32.32 -10.82
N SER A 40 -22.93 31.06 -10.49
CA SER A 40 -22.00 30.20 -11.24
C SER A 40 -22.65 29.53 -12.46
N GLU A 41 -23.97 29.64 -12.65
CA GLU A 41 -24.66 29.07 -13.80
C GLU A 41 -24.07 29.52 -15.15
N GLY A 42 -24.03 28.58 -16.10
CA GLY A 42 -23.44 28.80 -17.43
C GLY A 42 -21.92 29.02 -17.39
N ALA A 43 -21.23 28.57 -16.35
CA ALA A 43 -19.77 28.58 -16.34
C ALA A 43 -19.18 27.63 -17.38
N GLY A 44 -18.05 28.03 -17.97
CA GLY A 44 -17.38 27.25 -19.01
C GLY A 44 -15.90 27.60 -19.18
N GLU A 45 -15.34 27.26 -20.33
CA GLU A 45 -13.90 27.37 -20.62
C GLU A 45 -13.34 28.79 -20.41
N SER A 46 -14.09 29.83 -20.77
CA SER A 46 -13.70 31.22 -20.54
C SER A 46 -13.49 31.58 -19.07
N ASP A 47 -14.23 30.93 -18.15
CA ASP A 47 -14.08 31.14 -16.71
C ASP A 47 -12.82 30.45 -16.18
N VAL A 48 -12.43 29.32 -16.80
CA VAL A 48 -11.16 28.63 -16.53
C VAL A 48 -9.98 29.52 -16.92
N GLU A 49 -9.98 30.04 -18.14
CA GLU A 49 -8.95 30.97 -18.62
C GLU A 49 -8.87 32.25 -17.75
N ALA A 50 -10.02 32.80 -17.37
CA ALA A 50 -10.08 33.97 -16.50
C ALA A 50 -9.51 33.69 -15.10
N ALA A 51 -9.75 32.50 -14.56
CA ALA A 51 -9.20 32.08 -13.27
C ALA A 51 -7.67 31.94 -13.33
N GLU A 52 -7.13 31.36 -14.40
CA GLU A 52 -5.67 31.27 -14.61
C GLU A 52 -5.02 32.66 -14.73
N ALA A 53 -5.63 33.55 -15.54
CA ALA A 53 -5.17 34.93 -15.72
C ALA A 53 -5.21 35.75 -14.43
N ARG A 54 -6.05 35.39 -13.47
CA ARG A 54 -6.22 36.05 -12.16
C ARG A 54 -5.78 35.16 -10.99
N SER A 55 -4.86 34.24 -11.25
CA SER A 55 -4.35 33.29 -10.25
C SER A 55 -3.86 33.96 -8.96
N GLU A 56 -3.21 35.13 -9.04
CA GLU A 56 -2.76 35.87 -7.85
C GLU A 56 -3.93 36.38 -6.98
N GLU A 57 -5.01 36.87 -7.61
CA GLU A 57 -6.22 37.33 -6.91
C GLU A 57 -6.92 36.15 -6.21
N LEU A 58 -7.04 35.01 -6.90
CA LEU A 58 -7.63 33.79 -6.36
C LEU A 58 -6.75 33.17 -5.26
N ALA A 59 -5.43 33.19 -5.42
CA ALA A 59 -4.49 32.74 -4.39
C ALA A 59 -4.58 33.60 -3.13
N ALA A 60 -4.74 34.93 -3.26
CA ALA A 60 -4.94 35.82 -2.12
C ALA A 60 -6.28 35.55 -1.42
N LEU A 61 -7.35 35.29 -2.17
CA LEU A 61 -8.64 34.88 -1.64
C LEU A 61 -8.53 33.58 -0.83
N VAL A 62 -7.97 32.52 -1.42
CA VAL A 62 -7.79 31.22 -0.74
C VAL A 62 -6.89 31.37 0.49
N SER A 63 -5.77 32.08 0.36
CA SER A 63 -4.85 32.35 1.47
C SER A 63 -5.56 33.07 2.64
N SER A 64 -6.49 33.98 2.36
CA SER A 64 -7.26 34.69 3.40
C SER A 64 -8.21 33.79 4.20
N ARG A 65 -8.59 32.62 3.65
CA ARG A 65 -9.47 31.65 4.32
C ARG A 65 -8.71 30.63 5.16
N VAL A 66 -7.43 30.39 4.88
CA VAL A 66 -6.61 29.42 5.60
C VAL A 66 -6.35 29.89 7.03
N ASP A 67 -6.86 29.14 8.01
CA ASP A 67 -6.66 29.41 9.44
C ASP A 67 -5.58 28.50 10.08
N ASP A 68 -5.21 27.40 9.41
CA ASP A 68 -4.18 26.46 9.85
C ASP A 68 -3.14 26.21 8.73
N GLY A 69 -2.09 27.04 8.74
CA GLY A 69 -1.00 26.94 7.77
C GLY A 69 -0.22 25.62 7.83
N ARG A 70 -0.25 24.89 8.96
CA ARG A 70 0.43 23.59 9.07
C ARG A 70 -0.30 22.55 8.23
N VAL A 71 -1.63 22.49 8.29
CA VAL A 71 -2.44 21.58 7.48
C VAL A 71 -2.30 21.88 6.00
N ALA A 72 -2.39 23.16 5.62
CA ALA A 72 -2.17 23.60 4.24
C ALA A 72 -0.80 23.16 3.71
N ALA A 73 0.24 23.30 4.53
CA ALA A 73 1.59 22.91 4.17
C ALA A 73 1.80 21.39 4.07
N LEU A 74 1.22 20.60 4.98
CA LEU A 74 1.26 19.14 4.91
C LEU A 74 0.55 18.62 3.66
N TYR A 75 -0.63 19.16 3.35
CA TYR A 75 -1.36 18.85 2.13
C TYR A 75 -0.53 19.18 0.88
N ALA A 76 -0.05 20.41 0.77
CA ALA A 76 0.71 20.89 -0.38
C ALA A 76 1.99 20.08 -0.63
N LYS A 77 2.68 19.69 0.45
CA LYS A 77 3.98 19.01 0.40
C LYS A 77 3.88 17.52 0.14
N TYR A 78 2.89 16.84 0.71
CA TYR A 78 2.85 15.37 0.75
C TYR A 78 1.59 14.79 0.13
N ALA A 79 0.41 15.32 0.44
CA ALA A 79 -0.86 14.67 0.09
C ALA A 79 -1.45 15.12 -1.25
N ARG A 80 -0.96 16.20 -1.87
CA ARG A 80 -1.49 16.75 -3.13
C ARG A 80 -1.52 15.75 -4.29
N SER A 81 -0.66 14.73 -4.28
CA SER A 81 -0.62 13.68 -5.32
C SER A 81 -1.74 12.64 -5.19
N LEU A 82 -2.44 12.60 -4.05
CA LEU A 82 -3.58 11.70 -3.84
C LEU A 82 -4.84 12.35 -4.41
N ALA A 83 -5.31 11.81 -5.53
CA ALA A 83 -6.47 12.34 -6.24
C ALA A 83 -7.79 11.67 -5.80
N VAL A 84 -7.75 10.43 -5.32
CA VAL A 84 -8.96 9.72 -4.86
C VAL A 84 -9.32 10.20 -3.46
N GLU A 85 -10.55 10.67 -3.26
CA GLU A 85 -11.00 11.30 -2.01
C GLU A 85 -10.73 10.43 -0.78
N GLY A 86 -11.10 9.14 -0.84
CA GLY A 86 -10.86 8.19 0.23
C GLY A 86 -9.37 8.03 0.56
N GLN A 87 -8.51 7.93 -0.46
CA GLN A 87 -7.07 7.84 -0.26
C GLN A 87 -6.48 9.12 0.33
N LEU A 88 -6.96 10.29 -0.12
CA LEU A 88 -6.54 11.59 0.41
C LEU A 88 -6.91 11.73 1.90
N ARG A 89 -8.12 11.34 2.30
CA ARG A 89 -8.54 11.30 3.71
C ARG A 89 -7.57 10.44 4.54
N VAL A 90 -7.35 9.20 4.11
CA VAL A 90 -6.43 8.28 4.80
C VAL A 90 -5.00 8.82 4.83
N GLY A 91 -4.53 9.43 3.74
CA GLY A 91 -3.21 10.06 3.66
C GLY A 91 -3.04 11.22 4.66
N LEU A 92 -4.06 12.08 4.80
CA LEU A 92 -4.07 13.17 5.79
C LEU A 92 -4.07 12.62 7.23
N ASP A 93 -4.82 11.55 7.50
CA ASP A 93 -4.80 10.86 8.79
C ASP A 93 -3.40 10.28 9.11
N LEU A 94 -2.70 9.74 8.11
CA LEU A 94 -1.33 9.23 8.24
C LEU A 94 -0.32 10.35 8.50
N LEU A 95 -0.57 11.56 7.98
CA LEU A 95 0.20 12.77 8.27
C LEU A 95 -0.13 13.38 9.65
N GLY A 96 -1.11 12.81 10.37
CA GLY A 96 -1.51 13.26 11.70
C GLY A 96 -2.42 14.49 11.70
N VAL A 97 -3.15 14.71 10.60
CA VAL A 97 -4.15 15.78 10.45
C VAL A 97 -5.50 15.18 10.06
N PRO A 98 -6.13 14.40 10.95
CA PRO A 98 -7.40 13.76 10.62
C PRO A 98 -8.51 14.76 10.36
N ASP A 99 -9.48 14.36 9.55
CA ASP A 99 -10.65 15.16 9.15
C ASP A 99 -10.28 16.50 8.47
N ALA A 100 -9.05 16.63 7.95
CA ALA A 100 -8.57 17.87 7.34
C ALA A 100 -9.14 18.13 5.95
N LEU A 101 -9.69 17.13 5.25
CA LEU A 101 -10.17 17.28 3.88
C LEU A 101 -11.28 18.33 3.77
N GLY A 102 -12.29 18.29 4.65
CA GLY A 102 -13.37 19.27 4.64
C GLY A 102 -12.87 20.71 4.86
N ARG A 103 -11.83 20.88 5.69
CA ARG A 103 -11.16 22.18 5.88
C ARG A 103 -10.45 22.65 4.63
N LEU A 104 -9.71 21.75 3.95
CA LEU A 104 -9.02 22.06 2.69
C LEU A 104 -10.01 22.49 1.60
N ILE A 105 -11.16 21.83 1.50
CA ILE A 105 -12.26 22.20 0.59
C ILE A 105 -12.84 23.56 0.96
N GLY A 106 -13.11 23.77 2.25
CA GLY A 106 -13.63 25.03 2.78
C GLY A 106 -12.71 26.23 2.54
N TRP A 107 -11.39 26.04 2.64
CA TRP A 107 -10.43 27.10 2.31
C TRP A 107 -10.29 27.34 0.80
N GLY A 108 -10.64 26.35 -0.03
CA GLY A 108 -10.42 26.38 -1.48
C GLY A 108 -9.08 25.80 -1.93
N LEU A 109 -8.32 25.15 -1.03
CA LEU A 109 -7.06 24.49 -1.37
C LEU A 109 -7.26 23.15 -2.09
N ALA A 110 -8.43 22.52 -1.92
CA ALA A 110 -8.85 21.31 -2.61
C ALA A 110 -10.30 21.49 -3.10
N MET A 111 -10.69 20.75 -4.15
CA MET A 111 -12.07 20.65 -4.63
C MET A 111 -12.31 19.35 -5.34
N HIS A 112 -13.57 18.95 -5.39
CA HIS A 112 -14.00 17.86 -6.25
C HIS A 112 -13.94 18.26 -7.73
N PHE A 113 -13.39 17.37 -8.57
CA PHE A 113 -13.47 17.42 -10.03
C PHE A 113 -14.47 16.37 -10.57
N SER A 114 -14.72 15.31 -9.81
CA SER A 114 -15.82 14.35 -9.95
C SER A 114 -16.28 13.93 -8.54
N ASP A 115 -17.23 13.02 -8.43
CA ASP A 115 -17.76 12.57 -7.12
C ASP A 115 -16.69 12.00 -6.18
N ASP A 116 -15.62 11.42 -6.73
CA ASP A 116 -14.56 10.72 -5.99
C ASP A 116 -13.15 11.29 -6.21
N VAL A 117 -13.00 12.26 -7.13
CA VAL A 117 -11.70 12.87 -7.45
C VAL A 117 -11.60 14.24 -6.81
N VAL A 118 -10.66 14.39 -5.88
CA VAL A 118 -10.32 15.66 -5.21
C VAL A 118 -8.90 16.06 -5.53
N ALA A 119 -8.71 17.29 -5.99
CA ALA A 119 -7.40 17.84 -6.26
C ALA A 119 -7.35 19.34 -5.97
N ALA A 120 -6.14 19.88 -5.97
CA ALA A 120 -5.96 21.32 -5.86
C ALA A 120 -6.27 22.00 -7.21
N PRO A 121 -6.97 23.15 -7.21
CA PRO A 121 -7.15 23.95 -8.40
C PRO A 121 -5.81 24.36 -9.05
N PRO A 122 -5.65 24.26 -10.39
CA PRO A 122 -4.39 24.56 -11.08
C PRO A 122 -3.87 25.99 -10.84
N TYR A 123 -4.76 26.98 -10.74
CA TYR A 123 -4.39 28.37 -10.49
C TYR A 123 -3.71 28.60 -9.13
N LEU A 124 -3.74 27.62 -8.20
CA LEU A 124 -3.08 27.69 -6.89
C LEU A 124 -1.64 27.18 -6.88
N ALA A 125 -1.06 26.79 -8.02
CA ALA A 125 0.29 26.22 -8.07
C ALA A 125 1.33 27.09 -7.34
N GLY A 126 1.30 28.41 -7.51
CA GLY A 126 2.21 29.34 -6.83
C GLY A 126 2.05 29.35 -5.31
N LEU A 127 0.80 29.39 -4.81
CA LEU A 127 0.49 29.36 -3.38
C LEU A 127 0.93 28.04 -2.73
N LEU A 128 0.64 26.92 -3.39
CA LEU A 128 1.01 25.58 -2.91
C LEU A 128 2.52 25.39 -2.85
N ASN A 129 3.27 25.95 -3.82
CA ASN A 129 4.74 25.93 -3.77
C ASN A 129 5.27 26.69 -2.55
N GLY A 130 4.64 27.81 -2.17
CA GLY A 130 4.98 28.54 -0.95
C GLY A 130 4.73 27.73 0.33
N TYR A 131 3.58 27.05 0.40
CA TYR A 131 3.25 26.14 1.51
C TYR A 131 4.19 24.94 1.58
N MET A 132 4.53 24.35 0.43
CA MET A 132 5.46 23.23 0.35
C MET A 132 6.86 23.59 0.87
N ALA A 133 7.35 24.79 0.54
CA ALA A 133 8.66 25.27 0.96
C ALA A 133 8.74 25.59 2.47
N SER A 134 7.62 25.98 3.08
CA SER A 134 7.54 26.34 4.50
C SER A 134 7.04 25.20 5.41
N GLY A 135 6.56 24.10 4.82
CA GLY A 135 5.96 23.00 5.55
C GLY A 135 6.94 22.19 6.40
N PRO A 136 6.48 21.66 7.55
CA PRO A 136 7.31 20.82 8.40
C PRO A 136 7.82 19.58 7.64
N SER A 137 8.98 19.06 8.05
CA SER A 137 9.39 17.72 7.63
C SER A 137 8.60 16.69 8.43
N VAL A 138 8.04 15.70 7.74
CA VAL A 138 7.49 14.50 8.37
C VAL A 138 8.44 13.36 8.07
N GLU A 139 9.00 12.78 9.12
CA GLU A 139 9.81 11.57 9.02
C GLU A 139 8.98 10.36 9.47
N VAL A 140 9.06 9.29 8.67
CA VAL A 140 8.48 7.98 8.96
C VAL A 140 9.64 7.00 8.97
N ASP A 141 9.96 6.43 10.13
CA ASP A 141 10.93 5.35 10.23
C ASP A 141 10.30 4.06 9.73
N VAL A 142 10.42 3.82 8.42
CA VAL A 142 9.85 2.65 7.76
C VAL A 142 10.36 1.35 8.38
N ALA A 143 11.61 1.30 8.84
CA ALA A 143 12.19 0.08 9.40
C ALA A 143 11.61 -0.23 10.79
N GLU A 144 11.48 0.78 11.64
CA GLU A 144 10.86 0.65 12.96
C GLU A 144 9.37 0.27 12.84
N GLU A 145 8.62 0.97 11.97
CA GLU A 145 7.20 0.71 11.76
C GLU A 145 6.96 -0.71 11.26
N LEU A 146 7.74 -1.20 10.27
CA LEU A 146 7.64 -2.58 9.79
C LEU A 146 8.07 -3.60 10.85
N ALA A 147 9.10 -3.31 11.66
CA ALA A 147 9.57 -4.25 12.67
C ALA A 147 8.54 -4.53 13.78
N ALA A 148 7.61 -3.60 14.01
CA ALA A 148 6.52 -3.73 14.98
C ALA A 148 5.33 -4.55 14.46
N LEU A 149 5.27 -4.87 13.17
CA LEU A 149 4.16 -5.60 12.56
C LEU A 149 4.36 -7.11 12.61
N GLY A 150 3.26 -7.84 12.74
CA GLY A 150 3.22 -9.29 12.56
C GLY A 150 3.33 -9.70 11.09
N GLU A 151 3.69 -10.95 10.85
CA GLU A 151 3.97 -11.54 9.54
C GLU A 151 2.82 -11.37 8.54
N GLY A 152 1.56 -11.51 8.99
CA GLY A 152 0.39 -11.33 8.11
C GLY A 152 0.21 -9.90 7.61
N LEU A 153 0.54 -8.89 8.42
CA LEU A 153 0.49 -7.48 7.98
C LEU A 153 1.70 -7.15 7.09
N LEU A 154 2.87 -7.72 7.38
CA LEU A 154 4.04 -7.58 6.50
C LEU A 154 3.77 -8.18 5.11
N ALA A 155 3.17 -9.37 5.05
CA ALA A 155 2.76 -9.99 3.81
C ALA A 155 1.68 -9.18 3.07
N LEU A 156 0.72 -8.59 3.80
CA LEU A 156 -0.30 -7.74 3.20
C LEU A 156 0.31 -6.49 2.55
N ILE A 157 1.20 -5.79 3.27
CA ILE A 157 1.92 -4.62 2.72
C ILE A 157 2.73 -5.02 1.50
N GLU A 158 3.53 -6.09 1.59
CA GLU A 158 4.35 -6.56 0.48
C GLU A 158 3.50 -6.85 -0.76
N GLY A 159 2.39 -7.56 -0.58
CA GLY A 159 1.51 -7.95 -1.69
C GLY A 159 0.75 -6.79 -2.31
N GLU A 160 0.24 -5.85 -1.49
CA GLU A 160 -0.47 -4.67 -1.96
C GLU A 160 0.47 -3.70 -2.68
N VAL A 161 1.66 -3.44 -2.12
CA VAL A 161 2.66 -2.55 -2.75
C VAL A 161 3.17 -3.13 -4.06
N ALA A 162 3.44 -4.43 -4.12
CA ALA A 162 3.94 -5.05 -5.33
C ALA A 162 2.86 -5.33 -6.40
N GLY A 163 1.59 -5.44 -5.99
CA GLY A 163 0.44 -5.56 -6.89
C GLY A 163 0.30 -6.90 -7.61
N ASP A 164 1.10 -7.90 -7.28
CA ASP A 164 1.16 -9.19 -8.00
C ASP A 164 1.07 -10.43 -7.11
N ALA A 165 0.73 -10.24 -5.83
CA ALA A 165 0.62 -11.32 -4.87
C ALA A 165 -0.48 -12.34 -5.21
N ASP A 166 -0.23 -13.58 -4.82
CA ASP A 166 -1.23 -14.62 -4.74
C ASP A 166 -2.00 -14.52 -3.41
N TRP A 167 -3.21 -13.97 -3.49
CA TRP A 167 -4.05 -13.77 -2.31
C TRP A 167 -4.67 -15.08 -1.79
N GLU A 168 -4.77 -16.14 -2.59
CA GLU A 168 -5.24 -17.43 -2.10
C GLU A 168 -4.18 -18.06 -1.18
N LEU A 169 -2.91 -18.00 -1.58
CA LEU A 169 -1.80 -18.42 -0.72
C LEU A 169 -1.69 -17.56 0.55
N TYR A 170 -1.84 -16.25 0.43
CA TYR A 170 -1.92 -15.37 1.60
C TYR A 170 -3.02 -15.84 2.56
N GLU A 171 -4.24 -16.07 2.07
CA GLU A 171 -5.39 -16.40 2.91
C GLU A 171 -5.30 -17.79 3.55
N GLU A 172 -4.63 -18.74 2.90
CA GLU A 172 -4.35 -20.05 3.51
C GLU A 172 -3.36 -19.95 4.67
N VAL A 173 -2.38 -19.04 4.58
CA VAL A 173 -1.33 -18.89 5.60
C VAL A 173 -1.79 -18.02 6.75
N TYR A 174 -2.37 -16.85 6.45
CA TYR A 174 -2.68 -15.79 7.41
C TYR A 174 -4.18 -15.59 7.67
N GLY A 175 -5.03 -16.42 7.07
CA GLY A 175 -6.48 -16.23 7.14
C GLY A 175 -6.98 -15.12 6.19
N PRO A 176 -8.30 -14.85 6.20
CA PRO A 176 -8.91 -13.92 5.26
C PRO A 176 -8.31 -12.51 5.39
N ARG A 177 -8.17 -11.80 4.25
CA ARG A 177 -7.76 -10.39 4.26
C ARG A 177 -8.69 -9.56 5.16
N PRO A 178 -8.18 -8.48 5.80
CA PRO A 178 -9.00 -7.64 6.65
C PRO A 178 -10.25 -7.14 5.93
N LYS A 179 -11.41 -7.25 6.59
CA LYS A 179 -12.71 -6.79 6.05
C LYS A 179 -13.11 -5.39 6.52
N ALA A 180 -12.26 -4.78 7.34
CA ALA A 180 -12.42 -3.43 7.86
C ALA A 180 -11.08 -2.72 7.76
N ALA A 181 -11.11 -1.39 7.83
CA ALA A 181 -9.90 -0.59 7.79
C ALA A 181 -8.92 -0.98 8.91
N VAL A 182 -7.65 -1.21 8.55
CA VAL A 182 -6.57 -1.55 9.48
C VAL A 182 -5.46 -0.53 9.35
N ARG A 183 -5.10 0.08 10.48
CA ARG A 183 -3.97 1.01 10.56
C ARG A 183 -2.69 0.27 10.94
N MET A 184 -1.62 0.48 10.18
CA MET A 184 -0.29 -0.12 10.37
C MET A 184 0.66 0.97 10.88
N GLY A 185 0.41 1.40 12.11
CA GLY A 185 1.16 2.48 12.75
C GLY A 185 1.01 3.82 12.03
N ARG A 186 2.14 4.49 11.76
CA ARG A 186 2.18 5.72 10.95
C ARG A 186 2.55 5.45 9.50
N LEU A 187 2.96 4.22 9.17
CA LEU A 187 3.47 3.86 7.85
C LEU A 187 2.38 3.77 6.79
N ALA A 188 1.29 3.08 7.10
CA ALA A 188 0.23 2.81 6.12
C ALA A 188 -1.11 2.52 6.79
N ALA A 189 -2.17 2.54 6.00
CA ALA A 189 -3.45 1.97 6.36
C ALA A 189 -4.00 1.17 5.17
N TYR A 190 -4.67 0.06 5.46
CA TYR A 190 -5.37 -0.74 4.47
C TYR A 190 -6.87 -0.52 4.65
N ASP A 191 -7.55 -0.23 3.54
CA ASP A 191 -9.01 -0.22 3.46
C ASP A 191 -9.44 -1.20 2.35
N PRO A 192 -10.41 -2.10 2.57
CA PRO A 192 -10.82 -3.08 1.56
C PRO A 192 -11.35 -2.46 0.26
N GLU A 193 -11.90 -1.25 0.32
CA GLU A 193 -12.45 -0.54 -0.85
C GLU A 193 -11.38 0.28 -1.56
N LEU A 194 -10.39 0.80 -0.84
CA LEU A 194 -9.34 1.69 -1.38
C LEU A 194 -8.00 0.99 -1.65
N GLY A 195 -7.77 -0.18 -1.07
CA GLY A 195 -6.48 -0.86 -1.01
C GLY A 195 -5.55 -0.27 0.05
N LEU A 196 -4.25 -0.55 -0.09
CA LEU A 196 -3.22 0.02 0.79
C LEU A 196 -2.92 1.48 0.45
N VAL A 197 -3.05 2.37 1.44
CA VAL A 197 -2.59 3.76 1.37
C VAL A 197 -1.34 3.88 2.22
N VAL A 198 -0.20 4.16 1.57
CA VAL A 198 1.07 4.44 2.23
C VAL A 198 1.12 5.90 2.66
N ASN A 199 1.79 6.19 3.79
CA ASN A 199 1.97 7.54 4.29
C ASN A 199 2.59 8.43 3.19
N PRO A 200 1.96 9.56 2.82
CA PRO A 200 2.46 10.42 1.74
C PRO A 200 3.81 11.10 2.02
N ALA A 201 4.30 11.02 3.27
CA ALA A 201 5.67 11.42 3.61
C ALA A 201 6.75 10.42 3.17
N THR A 202 6.34 9.26 2.65
CA THR A 202 7.21 8.26 1.99
C THR A 202 6.58 7.83 0.67
N TYR A 203 7.04 6.73 0.08
CA TYR A 203 6.51 6.20 -1.17
C TYR A 203 6.55 4.66 -1.18
N PRO A 204 5.63 3.99 -1.91
CA PRO A 204 5.50 2.53 -1.90
C PRO A 204 6.81 1.80 -2.20
N ASP A 205 7.61 2.24 -3.19
CA ASP A 205 8.87 1.59 -3.53
C ASP A 205 9.87 1.58 -2.36
N ARG A 206 9.92 2.65 -1.56
CA ARG A 206 10.78 2.70 -0.37
C ARG A 206 10.33 1.70 0.68
N VAL A 207 9.01 1.57 0.86
CA VAL A 207 8.44 0.59 1.79
C VAL A 207 8.82 -0.82 1.35
N LEU A 208 8.68 -1.13 0.07
CA LEU A 208 9.05 -2.43 -0.49
C LEU A 208 10.55 -2.71 -0.32
N GLU A 209 11.42 -1.76 -0.64
CA GLU A 209 12.89 -1.91 -0.50
C GLU A 209 13.30 -2.25 0.95
N VAL A 210 12.76 -1.51 1.93
CA VAL A 210 13.06 -1.73 3.35
C VAL A 210 12.47 -3.05 3.83
N LEU A 211 11.26 -3.39 3.37
CA LEU A 211 10.60 -4.65 3.67
C LEU A 211 11.40 -5.85 3.15
N LEU A 212 11.85 -5.81 1.89
CA LEU A 212 12.69 -6.87 1.30
C LEU A 212 14.03 -6.99 2.01
N SER A 213 14.65 -5.87 2.39
CA SER A 213 15.87 -5.88 3.21
C SER A 213 15.67 -6.56 4.56
N LEU A 214 14.52 -6.32 5.22
CA LEU A 214 14.16 -7.00 6.47
C LEU A 214 13.91 -8.50 6.24
N LYS A 215 13.21 -8.83 5.15
CA LYS A 215 12.87 -10.20 4.76
C LYS A 215 14.13 -11.01 4.45
N GLU A 216 15.06 -10.47 3.70
CA GLU A 216 16.34 -11.12 3.39
C GLU A 216 17.10 -11.50 4.67
N ARG A 217 17.23 -10.57 5.62
CA ARG A 217 17.92 -10.84 6.90
C ARG A 217 17.24 -11.94 7.72
N ARG A 218 15.92 -12.05 7.66
CA ARG A 218 15.17 -13.13 8.33
C ARG A 218 15.30 -14.44 7.55
N ALA A 219 15.21 -14.41 6.22
CA ALA A 219 15.31 -15.58 5.35
C ALA A 219 16.69 -16.24 5.46
N ARG A 220 17.77 -15.46 5.50
CA ARG A 220 19.13 -15.96 5.72
C ARG A 220 19.28 -16.70 7.05
N ARG A 221 18.62 -16.21 8.12
CA ARG A 221 18.62 -16.87 9.43
C ARG A 221 17.86 -18.20 9.37
N MET A 222 16.69 -18.23 8.75
CA MET A 222 15.90 -19.46 8.55
C MET A 222 16.65 -20.49 7.69
N ALA A 223 17.27 -20.06 6.59
CA ALA A 223 18.05 -20.96 5.73
C ALA A 223 19.24 -21.56 6.47
N SER A 224 19.89 -20.78 7.34
CA SER A 224 20.99 -21.25 8.18
C SER A 224 20.54 -22.29 9.20
N SER A 225 19.35 -22.15 9.81
CA SER A 225 18.82 -23.15 10.75
C SER A 225 18.39 -24.45 10.07
N LEU A 226 18.05 -24.41 8.79
CA LEU A 226 17.72 -25.59 7.99
C LEU A 226 18.94 -26.37 7.49
N GLY A 227 20.16 -25.88 7.74
CA GLY A 227 21.37 -26.52 7.26
C GLY A 227 21.40 -26.72 5.74
N LEU A 228 20.72 -25.85 4.98
CA LEU A 228 20.69 -25.93 3.52
C LEU A 228 22.12 -25.72 2.99
N HIS A 229 22.75 -26.80 2.55
CA HIS A 229 24.08 -26.79 1.95
C HIS A 229 23.95 -26.57 0.44
N GLY A 230 24.41 -25.42 -0.06
CA GLY A 230 24.34 -25.10 -1.49
C GLY A 230 24.42 -23.60 -1.79
N GLU A 231 24.11 -23.23 -3.04
CA GLU A 231 23.92 -21.84 -3.44
C GLU A 231 22.58 -21.33 -2.87
N TYR A 232 22.66 -20.48 -1.86
CA TYR A 232 21.54 -19.70 -1.33
C TYR A 232 21.69 -18.26 -1.80
N GLU A 233 20.63 -17.70 -2.36
CA GLU A 233 20.52 -16.27 -2.63
C GLU A 233 19.15 -15.74 -2.18
N PHE A 234 19.03 -14.43 -2.03
CA PHE A 234 17.72 -13.81 -1.89
C PHE A 234 17.30 -13.28 -3.25
N ASP A 235 16.25 -13.84 -3.82
CA ASP A 235 15.73 -13.41 -5.11
C ASP A 235 14.63 -12.38 -4.89
N GLU A 236 14.93 -11.12 -5.22
CA GLU A 236 13.96 -10.02 -5.11
C GLU A 236 12.72 -10.24 -5.98
N ARG A 237 12.81 -11.03 -7.05
CA ARG A 237 11.67 -11.29 -7.94
C ARG A 237 10.65 -12.19 -7.29
N SER A 238 11.08 -13.28 -6.67
CA SER A 238 10.21 -14.18 -5.88
C SER A 238 9.95 -13.65 -4.47
N ARG A 239 10.71 -12.64 -4.03
CA ARG A 239 10.66 -12.01 -2.71
C ARG A 239 10.90 -13.02 -1.58
N CYS A 240 11.73 -14.04 -1.81
CA CYS A 240 12.11 -15.02 -0.81
C CYS A 240 13.59 -15.41 -0.96
N GLY A 241 14.13 -16.04 0.09
CA GLY A 241 15.38 -16.79 -0.06
C GLY A 241 15.15 -17.97 -1.01
N LEU A 242 16.09 -18.23 -1.91
CA LEU A 242 16.04 -19.30 -2.87
C LEU A 242 17.25 -20.21 -2.67
N ALA A 243 16.99 -21.51 -2.51
CA ALA A 243 18.01 -22.54 -2.50
C ALA A 243 17.61 -23.65 -3.48
N TYR A 244 18.59 -24.19 -4.20
CA TYR A 244 18.37 -25.29 -5.12
C TYR A 244 18.81 -26.61 -4.47
N LEU A 245 17.94 -27.62 -4.53
CA LEU A 245 18.25 -28.99 -4.12
C LEU A 245 18.22 -29.89 -5.34
N SER A 246 19.18 -30.81 -5.43
CA SER A 246 19.20 -31.87 -6.44
C SER A 246 19.69 -33.16 -5.83
N VAL A 247 18.86 -34.21 -5.90
CA VAL A 247 19.15 -35.52 -5.32
C VAL A 247 19.85 -36.44 -6.31
N ASP A 248 19.44 -36.41 -7.58
CA ASP A 248 19.91 -37.35 -8.61
C ASP A 248 20.26 -36.66 -9.95
N GLY A 249 20.27 -35.32 -9.99
CA GLY A 249 20.54 -34.54 -11.20
C GLY A 249 19.41 -34.55 -12.24
N THR A 250 18.27 -35.15 -11.95
CA THR A 250 17.08 -35.11 -12.80
C THR A 250 16.15 -33.95 -12.40
N ALA A 251 15.30 -33.50 -13.31
CA ALA A 251 14.29 -32.48 -13.01
C ALA A 251 13.30 -32.94 -11.93
N ASP A 252 12.88 -34.21 -11.98
CA ASP A 252 11.97 -34.82 -11.00
C ASP A 252 12.62 -34.99 -9.61
N GLY A 253 13.94 -35.12 -9.53
CA GLY A 253 14.73 -35.18 -8.30
C GLY A 253 15.34 -33.84 -7.87
N SER A 254 14.97 -32.73 -8.52
CA SER A 254 15.41 -31.38 -8.19
C SER A 254 14.26 -30.51 -7.69
N ALA A 255 14.56 -29.59 -6.79
CA ALA A 255 13.58 -28.65 -6.24
C ALA A 255 14.17 -27.26 -6.02
N GLU A 256 13.32 -26.26 -6.24
CA GLU A 256 13.49 -24.89 -5.76
C GLU A 256 12.88 -24.77 -4.36
N VAL A 257 13.70 -24.40 -3.37
CA VAL A 257 13.28 -24.18 -2.00
C VAL A 257 13.18 -22.69 -1.74
N TYR A 258 11.94 -22.21 -1.60
CA TYR A 258 11.62 -20.82 -1.30
C TYR A 258 11.51 -20.61 0.21
N VAL A 259 12.50 -19.96 0.81
CA VAL A 259 12.56 -19.64 2.24
C VAL A 259 11.99 -18.25 2.51
N CYS A 260 10.78 -18.21 3.05
CA CYS A 260 9.95 -17.03 3.19
C CYS A 260 9.60 -16.76 4.69
N PRO A 261 10.22 -15.76 5.35
CA PRO A 261 9.85 -15.37 6.72
C PRO A 261 8.39 -14.94 6.88
N TRP A 262 7.84 -14.40 5.81
CA TRP A 262 6.41 -14.28 5.56
C TRP A 262 6.22 -14.43 4.05
N ILE A 263 5.01 -14.75 3.59
CA ILE A 263 4.75 -15.06 2.19
C ILE A 263 3.74 -14.10 1.58
N ALA A 264 4.19 -13.40 0.54
CA ALA A 264 3.33 -12.65 -0.38
C ALA A 264 3.83 -12.95 -1.80
N ALA A 265 3.87 -14.25 -2.12
CA ALA A 265 4.53 -14.73 -3.33
C ALA A 265 3.84 -14.15 -4.58
N PRO A 266 4.61 -13.67 -5.57
CA PRO A 266 4.06 -13.34 -6.87
C PRO A 266 3.33 -14.54 -7.48
N ARG A 267 2.22 -14.31 -8.19
CA ARG A 267 1.47 -15.39 -8.87
C ARG A 267 2.31 -16.22 -9.84
N TRP A 268 3.36 -15.64 -10.43
CA TRP A 268 4.23 -16.38 -11.35
C TRP A 268 5.08 -17.45 -10.64
N VAL A 269 5.43 -17.24 -9.35
CA VAL A 269 6.18 -18.20 -8.54
C VAL A 269 5.36 -19.48 -8.31
N LEU A 270 4.03 -19.39 -8.31
CA LEU A 270 3.15 -20.55 -8.13
C LEU A 270 2.74 -21.23 -9.44
N ARG A 271 3.18 -20.70 -10.60
CA ARG A 271 2.92 -21.36 -11.88
C ARG A 271 3.70 -22.67 -11.99
N GLU A 272 3.15 -23.60 -12.74
CA GLU A 272 3.80 -24.88 -13.03
C GLU A 272 5.17 -24.65 -13.66
N GLY A 273 6.20 -25.19 -13.01
CA GLY A 273 7.59 -25.11 -13.41
C GLY A 273 8.13 -26.45 -13.91
N TRP A 274 9.38 -26.43 -14.36
CA TRP A 274 10.10 -27.64 -14.79
C TRP A 274 10.68 -28.44 -13.62
N VAL A 275 10.80 -27.82 -12.44
CA VAL A 275 11.32 -28.41 -11.21
C VAL A 275 10.28 -28.31 -10.10
N ASN A 276 10.40 -29.17 -9.09
CA ASN A 276 9.50 -29.17 -7.95
C ASN A 276 9.70 -27.89 -7.11
N LYS A 277 8.67 -27.45 -6.39
CA LYS A 277 8.76 -26.28 -5.52
C LYS A 277 8.43 -26.66 -4.08
N ILE A 278 9.24 -26.13 -3.17
CA ILE A 278 9.08 -26.32 -1.73
C ILE A 278 9.03 -24.93 -1.10
N PHE A 279 7.90 -24.57 -0.51
CA PHE A 279 7.74 -23.31 0.21
C PHE A 279 7.98 -23.53 1.68
N VAL A 280 9.00 -22.88 2.23
CA VAL A 280 9.35 -22.89 3.65
C VAL A 280 8.93 -21.57 4.25
N ILE A 281 7.91 -21.57 5.09
CA ILE A 281 7.28 -20.37 5.63
C ILE A 281 7.45 -20.35 7.16
N TRP A 282 7.81 -19.21 7.74
CA TRP A 282 7.84 -19.09 9.20
C TRP A 282 6.43 -18.92 9.77
N GLY A 283 6.11 -19.65 10.84
CA GLY A 283 4.85 -19.56 11.57
C GLY A 283 4.06 -20.87 11.54
N ARG A 284 2.73 -20.74 11.62
CA ARG A 284 1.77 -21.86 11.52
C ARG A 284 0.60 -21.43 10.65
N PRO A 285 -0.02 -22.35 9.90
CA PRO A 285 -1.15 -21.99 9.06
C PRO A 285 -2.38 -21.68 9.93
N GLU A 286 -3.08 -20.59 9.62
CA GLU A 286 -4.35 -20.23 10.30
C GLU A 286 -5.56 -20.99 9.74
N ALA A 287 -5.44 -21.54 8.53
CA ALA A 287 -6.46 -22.37 7.89
C ALA A 287 -5.86 -23.71 7.44
N PRO A 288 -6.68 -24.77 7.28
CA PRO A 288 -6.18 -26.01 6.69
C PRO A 288 -5.60 -25.73 5.30
N VAL A 289 -4.30 -26.00 5.15
CA VAL A 289 -3.59 -25.86 3.88
C VAL A 289 -4.25 -26.81 2.90
N ARG A 290 -4.75 -26.26 1.78
CA ARG A 290 -5.39 -27.09 0.76
C ARG A 290 -4.33 -27.99 0.14
N ARG A 291 -4.74 -29.16 -0.36
CA ARG A 291 -3.84 -29.99 -1.17
C ARG A 291 -3.32 -29.14 -2.33
N ARG A 292 -2.00 -28.94 -2.36
CA ARG A 292 -1.32 -28.19 -3.40
C ARG A 292 -0.47 -29.11 -4.26
N ARG A 293 -0.06 -28.59 -5.41
CA ARG A 293 0.93 -29.22 -6.29
C ARG A 293 2.34 -29.17 -5.71
N ASP A 294 2.61 -28.15 -4.90
CA ASP A 294 3.91 -27.87 -4.30
C ASP A 294 3.92 -28.27 -2.83
N MET A 295 5.11 -28.62 -2.32
CA MET A 295 5.29 -28.91 -0.90
C MET A 295 5.29 -27.61 -0.10
N VAL A 296 4.60 -27.59 1.04
CA VAL A 296 4.59 -26.44 1.95
C VAL A 296 5.06 -26.90 3.33
N VAL A 297 6.01 -26.18 3.89
CA VAL A 297 6.62 -26.46 5.19
C VAL A 297 6.51 -25.22 6.06
N PHE A 298 5.84 -25.34 7.19
CA PHE A 298 5.78 -24.30 8.19
C PHE A 298 6.84 -24.54 9.26
N LEU A 299 7.78 -23.60 9.41
CA LEU A 299 8.81 -23.63 10.43
C LEU A 299 8.42 -22.81 11.65
N HIS A 300 8.75 -23.35 12.82
CA HIS A 300 8.67 -22.65 14.11
C HIS A 300 9.89 -23.01 14.96
N GLU A 301 10.06 -22.37 16.12
CA GLU A 301 11.32 -22.40 16.91
C GLU A 301 11.94 -23.80 17.07
N ASP A 302 11.13 -24.82 17.39
CA ASP A 302 11.62 -26.19 17.64
C ASP A 302 11.03 -27.26 16.70
N GLY A 303 10.45 -26.88 15.56
CA GLY A 303 9.85 -27.89 14.69
C GLY A 303 9.32 -27.40 13.35
N ALA A 304 8.76 -28.34 12.61
CA ALA A 304 8.22 -28.13 11.29
C ALA A 304 6.90 -28.89 11.11
N GLU A 305 5.95 -28.26 10.44
CA GLU A 305 4.74 -28.91 9.95
C GLU A 305 4.83 -29.01 8.42
N VAL A 306 4.76 -30.24 7.90
CA VAL A 306 4.98 -30.57 6.50
C VAL A 306 3.67 -30.96 5.85
N PHE A 307 3.31 -30.24 4.79
CA PHE A 307 2.17 -30.53 3.94
C PHE A 307 2.69 -31.06 2.62
N HIS A 308 2.44 -32.34 2.37
CA HIS A 308 2.91 -33.02 1.18
C HIS A 308 2.12 -32.60 -0.07
N PRO A 309 2.78 -32.48 -1.23
CA PRO A 309 2.09 -32.21 -2.48
C PRO A 309 1.27 -33.41 -2.95
N GLU A 310 0.28 -33.19 -3.82
CA GLU A 310 -0.54 -34.25 -4.41
C GLU A 310 0.29 -35.37 -5.07
N ARG A 311 1.42 -34.99 -5.68
CA ARG A 311 2.37 -35.91 -6.30
C ARG A 311 3.70 -35.86 -5.58
N GLN A 312 3.92 -36.81 -4.68
CA GLN A 312 5.20 -36.96 -3.99
C GLN A 312 6.32 -37.42 -4.94
N ARG A 313 7.53 -36.95 -4.67
CA ARG A 313 8.76 -37.21 -5.43
C ARG A 313 9.90 -37.45 -4.44
N ALA A 314 10.99 -38.08 -4.91
CA ALA A 314 12.15 -38.38 -4.06
C ALA A 314 12.76 -37.13 -3.40
N VAL A 315 12.69 -35.98 -4.06
CA VAL A 315 13.19 -34.71 -3.50
C VAL A 315 12.38 -34.22 -2.30
N HIS A 316 11.09 -34.55 -2.22
CA HIS A 316 10.25 -34.17 -1.07
C HIS A 316 10.64 -34.97 0.19
N GLU A 317 10.80 -36.29 0.05
CA GLU A 317 11.30 -37.16 1.13
C GLU A 317 12.70 -36.72 1.59
N HIS A 318 13.58 -36.39 0.64
CA HIS A 318 14.90 -35.86 0.95
C HIS A 318 14.83 -34.54 1.73
N PHE A 319 13.87 -33.68 1.42
CA PHE A 319 13.66 -32.44 2.18
C PHE A 319 13.20 -32.73 3.61
N VAL A 320 12.28 -33.68 3.81
CA VAL A 320 11.85 -34.10 5.16
C VAL A 320 13.03 -34.66 5.96
N ASP A 321 13.87 -35.49 5.34
CA ASP A 321 15.12 -35.98 5.96
C ASP A 321 16.05 -34.84 6.40
N LEU A 322 16.16 -33.77 5.60
CA LEU A 322 16.94 -32.58 5.95
C LEU A 322 16.36 -31.86 7.18
N LEU A 323 15.03 -31.78 7.31
CA LEU A 323 14.38 -31.20 8.49
C LEU A 323 14.71 -32.00 9.76
N TYR A 324 14.60 -33.33 9.71
CA TYR A 324 14.96 -34.20 10.84
C TYR A 324 16.45 -34.06 11.22
N ARG A 325 17.35 -34.01 10.22
CA ARG A 325 18.80 -33.83 10.45
C ARG A 325 19.15 -32.47 11.05
N SER A 326 18.33 -31.46 10.79
CA SER A 326 18.46 -30.13 11.39
C SER A 326 18.01 -30.08 12.86
N GLY A 327 17.57 -31.22 13.42
CA GLY A 327 17.16 -31.32 14.82
C GLY A 327 15.74 -30.85 15.09
N LEU A 328 14.92 -30.64 14.05
CA LEU A 328 13.54 -30.19 14.17
C LEU A 328 12.60 -31.36 14.51
N ALA A 329 11.62 -31.11 15.37
CA ALA A 329 10.47 -32.01 15.50
C ALA A 329 9.55 -31.83 14.29
N VAL A 330 9.43 -32.87 13.45
CA VAL A 330 8.63 -32.81 12.21
C VAL A 330 7.27 -33.48 12.43
N ASN A 331 6.20 -32.76 12.07
CA ASN A 331 4.85 -33.29 11.95
C ASN A 331 4.46 -33.31 10.48
N GLU A 332 3.99 -34.44 9.98
CA GLU A 332 3.61 -34.62 8.56
C GLU A 332 2.09 -34.78 8.47
N ALA A 333 1.43 -33.92 7.69
CA ALA A 333 -0.02 -33.81 7.56
C ALA A 333 -0.57 -34.32 6.23
#